data_AF-A0A536UWR6-F1
#
_entry.id   AF-A0A536UWR6-F1
#
_cell.length_a   1.000
_cell.length_b   1.000
_cell.length_c   1.000
_cell.angle_alpha   90.00
_cell.angle_beta   90.00
_cell.angle_gamma   90.00
#
_symmetry.space_group_name_H-M   'P 1'
#
loop_
_entity.id
_entity.type
_entity.pdbx_description
1 polymer ?
#
loop_
_entity_poly.entity_id
_entity_poly.type
_entity_poly.pdbx_seq_one_letter_code
_entity_poly.pdbx_strand_id
1 'polypeptide(L)'
;MDIVRRVQDILMKPRETWPTIASEPGDVASLYKNYLLILAAIPPLAGFIGMSLIGFGFIRIPLMFGLSSMVAQYVLTLVMVYVVALVVDALAPTFGGMRDKLRALKLVVYGSTAAMVGGIFSLLPALSILGLVAALYSIYLFYLGLPVLMRCPQDKAVAYTAVVGVISIVAGLVVGALTAATLPAMHGRGAMWGGAPSDTTVRIGTPKGDVTIDTAKMQEFAKQMEAVGERAQKAAVTGIDAAKLEALVRPAVKQ
;
A
#
# COMPACT_ATOMS: atom_id res chain seq x y z
N MET A 1 -26.78 -0.85 18.95
CA MET A 1 -25.35 -0.50 19.01
C MET A 1 -25.13 0.72 18.14
N ASP A 2 -24.90 1.88 18.74
CA ASP A 2 -24.55 3.09 17.98
C ASP A 2 -23.09 2.97 17.51
N ILE A 3 -22.87 2.38 16.33
CA ILE A 3 -21.55 2.30 15.68
C ILE A 3 -20.92 3.70 15.64
N VAL A 4 -21.73 4.72 15.35
CA VAL A 4 -21.31 6.12 15.29
C VAL A 4 -20.73 6.59 16.63
N ARG A 5 -21.39 6.27 17.76
CA ARG A 5 -20.84 6.59 19.09
C ARG A 5 -19.53 5.86 19.34
N ARG A 6 -19.42 4.56 19.01
CA ARG A 6 -18.16 3.82 19.14
C ARG A 6 -17.03 4.40 18.30
N VAL A 7 -17.33 4.77 17.06
CA VAL A 7 -16.38 5.45 16.16
C VAL A 7 -15.97 6.80 16.75
N GLN A 8 -16.91 7.57 17.28
CA GLN A 8 -16.62 8.84 17.92
C GLN A 8 -15.78 8.66 19.20
N ASP A 9 -16.09 7.68 20.03
CA ASP A 9 -15.38 7.41 21.29
C ASP A 9 -13.94 6.95 21.04
N ILE A 10 -13.70 6.12 20.02
CA ILE A 10 -12.32 5.74 19.66
C ILE A 10 -11.54 6.92 19.06
N LEU A 11 -12.20 7.80 18.30
CA LEU A 11 -11.55 8.95 17.66
C LEU A 11 -11.34 10.14 18.61
N MET A 12 -12.25 10.40 19.54
CA MET A 12 -12.17 11.52 20.49
C MET A 12 -11.49 11.11 21.79
N LYS A 13 -11.71 9.87 22.26
CA LYS A 13 -11.24 9.38 23.55
C LYS A 13 -10.53 8.02 23.43
N PRO A 14 -9.51 7.88 22.57
CA PRO A 14 -8.86 6.59 22.32
C PRO A 14 -8.34 5.95 23.62
N ARG A 15 -7.77 6.73 24.53
CA ARG A 15 -7.16 6.24 25.78
C ARG A 15 -8.16 5.58 26.74
N GLU A 16 -9.41 6.05 26.78
CA GLU A 16 -10.48 5.50 27.62
C GLU A 16 -11.19 4.32 26.93
N THR A 17 -11.26 4.36 25.59
CA THR A 17 -11.95 3.36 24.79
C THR A 17 -11.15 2.07 24.62
N TRP A 18 -9.81 2.15 24.52
CA TRP A 18 -8.96 0.96 24.35
C TRP A 18 -9.08 -0.08 25.49
N PRO A 19 -9.05 0.30 26.79
CA PRO A 19 -9.27 -0.64 27.88
C PRO A 19 -10.66 -1.30 27.85
N THR A 20 -11.68 -0.53 27.46
CA THR A 20 -13.06 -1.02 27.33
C THR A 20 -13.20 -2.05 26.20
N ILE A 21 -12.54 -1.82 25.06
CA ILE A 21 -12.49 -2.78 23.94
C ILE A 21 -11.69 -4.05 24.31
N ALA A 22 -10.65 -3.88 25.13
CA ALA A 22 -9.82 -4.99 25.60
C ALA A 22 -10.57 -5.88 26.60
N SER A 23 -11.42 -5.30 27.46
CA SER A 23 -12.24 -6.04 28.43
C SER A 23 -13.52 -6.62 27.81
N GLU A 24 -13.98 -6.11 26.67
CA GLU A 24 -15.18 -6.61 26.01
C GLU A 24 -14.99 -8.05 25.47
N PRO A 25 -15.82 -9.02 25.88
CA PRO A 25 -15.88 -10.30 25.19
C PRO A 25 -16.50 -10.06 23.81
N GLY A 26 -15.82 -10.48 22.76
CA GLY A 26 -16.31 -10.30 21.40
C GLY A 26 -15.76 -11.39 20.51
N ASP A 27 -16.57 -11.86 19.56
CA ASP A 27 -16.16 -12.83 18.55
C ASP A 27 -15.71 -12.10 17.28
N VAL A 28 -14.76 -12.69 16.55
CA VAL A 28 -14.22 -12.16 15.30
C VAL A 28 -15.34 -11.96 14.28
N ALA A 29 -16.28 -12.92 14.19
CA ALA A 29 -17.39 -12.85 13.25
C ALA A 29 -18.36 -11.69 13.58
N SER A 30 -18.64 -11.46 14.85
CA SER A 30 -19.50 -10.34 15.29
C SER A 30 -18.84 -8.99 15.01
N LEU A 31 -17.54 -8.86 15.27
CA LEU A 31 -16.79 -7.63 14.97
C LEU A 31 -16.77 -7.33 13.48
N TYR A 32 -16.55 -8.36 12.64
CA TYR A 32 -16.57 -8.20 11.19
C TYR A 32 -17.95 -7.77 10.70
N LYS A 33 -19.01 -8.50 11.08
CA LYS A 33 -20.36 -8.25 10.57
C LYS A 33 -20.96 -6.96 11.07
N ASN A 34 -20.80 -6.65 12.35
CA ASN A 34 -21.48 -5.51 12.99
C ASN A 34 -20.67 -4.21 12.94
N TYR A 35 -19.39 -4.24 12.55
CA TYR A 35 -18.55 -3.04 12.56
C TYR A 35 -17.72 -2.91 11.29
N LEU A 36 -16.82 -3.86 11.02
CA LEU A 36 -15.85 -3.73 9.93
C LEU A 36 -16.52 -3.69 8.55
N LEU A 37 -17.51 -4.54 8.27
CA LEU A 37 -18.18 -4.57 6.95
C LEU A 37 -18.83 -3.22 6.61
N ILE A 38 -19.46 -2.58 7.60
CA ILE A 38 -20.13 -1.28 7.43
C ILE A 38 -19.09 -0.18 7.24
N LEU A 39 -18.05 -0.16 8.07
CA LEU A 39 -17.03 0.89 8.04
C LEU A 39 -16.11 0.78 6.81
N ALA A 40 -15.73 -0.43 6.42
CA ALA A 40 -14.90 -0.70 5.25
C ALA A 40 -15.61 -0.38 3.93
N ALA A 41 -16.94 -0.26 3.93
CA ALA A 41 -17.71 0.10 2.74
C ALA A 41 -17.60 1.60 2.43
N ILE A 42 -17.30 2.41 3.46
CA ILE A 42 -17.26 3.86 3.35
C ILE A 42 -16.18 4.35 2.36
N PRO A 43 -14.90 3.94 2.46
CA PRO A 43 -13.86 4.43 1.54
C PRO A 43 -14.11 4.06 0.07
N PRO A 44 -14.47 2.80 -0.29
CA PRO A 44 -14.78 2.44 -1.67
C PRO A 44 -15.99 3.20 -2.23
N LEU A 45 -17.03 3.41 -1.42
CA LEU A 45 -18.20 4.20 -1.83
C LEU A 45 -17.83 5.66 -2.07
N ALA A 46 -17.07 6.27 -1.16
CA ALA A 46 -16.60 7.65 -1.30
C ALA A 46 -15.66 7.80 -2.52
N GLY A 47 -14.76 6.85 -2.73
CA GLY A 47 -13.90 6.81 -3.92
C GLY A 47 -14.71 6.70 -5.20
N PHE A 48 -15.64 5.74 -5.27
CA PHE A 48 -16.51 5.54 -6.43
C PHE A 48 -17.35 6.77 -6.75
N ILE A 49 -17.92 7.43 -5.74
CA ILE A 49 -18.70 8.67 -5.91
C ILE A 49 -17.80 9.83 -6.33
N GLY A 50 -16.64 10.01 -5.69
CA GLY A 50 -15.68 11.05 -6.08
C GLY A 50 -15.20 10.90 -7.52
N MET A 51 -14.99 9.66 -7.96
CA MET A 51 -14.55 9.36 -9.32
C MET A 51 -15.69 9.38 -10.36
N SER A 52 -16.91 8.92 -10.01
CA SER A 52 -18.05 8.85 -10.94
C SER A 52 -18.86 10.15 -11.06
N LEU A 53 -19.06 10.87 -9.96
CA LEU A 53 -19.95 12.05 -9.92
C LEU A 53 -19.19 13.36 -9.97
N ILE A 54 -18.03 13.46 -9.30
CA ILE A 54 -17.25 14.70 -9.23
C ILE A 54 -16.25 14.81 -10.38
N GLY A 55 -15.64 13.70 -10.81
CA GLY A 55 -14.96 13.52 -12.11
C GLY A 55 -13.95 14.60 -12.54
N PHE A 56 -12.66 14.24 -12.67
CA PHE A 56 -11.69 15.11 -13.35
C PHE A 56 -12.09 15.30 -14.82
N GLY A 57 -12.65 16.47 -15.17
CA GLY A 57 -12.80 17.02 -16.52
C GLY A 57 -13.16 16.00 -17.62
N PHE A 58 -14.46 15.86 -17.92
CA PHE A 58 -15.01 15.21 -19.12
C PHE A 58 -14.74 13.71 -19.35
N ILE A 59 -13.96 13.02 -18.51
CA ILE A 59 -13.79 11.56 -18.56
C ILE A 59 -14.71 10.91 -17.52
N ARG A 60 -15.90 10.48 -17.95
CA ARG A 60 -16.74 9.60 -17.13
C ARG A 60 -16.20 8.17 -17.22
N ILE A 61 -15.72 7.65 -16.09
CA ILE A 61 -15.43 6.23 -15.97
C ILE A 61 -16.75 5.47 -16.20
N PRO A 62 -16.79 4.42 -17.04
CA PRO A 62 -17.99 3.63 -17.23
C PRO A 62 -18.50 3.11 -15.89
N LEU A 63 -19.79 3.31 -15.59
CA LEU A 63 -20.39 2.92 -14.31
C LEU A 63 -20.12 1.44 -13.96
N MET A 64 -20.12 0.57 -14.97
CA MET A 64 -19.82 -0.85 -14.82
C MET A 64 -18.39 -1.13 -14.33
N PHE A 65 -17.41 -0.34 -14.79
CA PHE A 65 -16.01 -0.47 -14.36
C PHE A 65 -15.78 0.12 -12.97
N GLY A 66 -16.45 1.22 -12.65
CA GLY A 66 -16.37 1.80 -11.30
C GLY A 66 -17.03 0.90 -10.25
N LEU A 67 -18.09 0.16 -10.60
CA LEU A 67 -18.73 -0.79 -9.69
C LEU A 67 -17.82 -1.99 -9.41
N SER A 68 -17.18 -2.56 -10.44
CA SER A 68 -16.28 -3.70 -10.26
C SER A 68 -15.02 -3.31 -9.48
N SER A 69 -14.46 -2.12 -9.72
CA SER A 69 -13.33 -1.61 -8.94
C SER A 69 -13.71 -1.29 -7.49
N MET A 70 -14.91 -0.75 -7.24
CA MET A 70 -15.43 -0.52 -5.89
C MET A 70 -15.53 -1.84 -5.10
N VAL A 71 -16.12 -2.88 -5.70
CA VAL A 71 -16.26 -4.18 -5.05
C VAL A 71 -14.90 -4.84 -4.84
N ALA A 72 -14.01 -4.79 -5.84
CA ALA A 72 -12.66 -5.31 -5.72
C ALA A 72 -11.88 -4.59 -4.60
N GLN A 73 -11.94 -3.26 -4.55
CA GLN A 73 -11.29 -2.45 -3.52
C GLN A 73 -11.86 -2.75 -2.13
N TYR A 74 -13.18 -2.96 -2.01
CA TYR A 74 -13.83 -3.33 -0.76
C TYR A 74 -13.31 -4.67 -0.23
N VAL A 75 -13.33 -5.72 -1.07
CA VAL A 75 -12.81 -7.05 -0.71
C VAL A 75 -11.33 -6.99 -0.37
N LEU A 76 -10.54 -6.28 -1.20
CA LEU A 76 -9.12 -6.10 -0.96
C LEU A 76 -8.83 -5.41 0.37
N THR A 77 -9.61 -4.39 0.74
CA THR A 77 -9.46 -3.67 2.02
C THR A 77 -9.71 -4.62 3.20
N LEU A 78 -10.75 -5.45 3.13
CA LEU A 78 -11.05 -6.45 4.16
C LEU A 78 -9.93 -7.48 4.32
N VAL A 79 -9.37 -7.95 3.20
CA VAL A 79 -8.24 -8.88 3.18
C VAL A 79 -6.99 -8.22 3.77
N MET A 80 -6.69 -6.97 3.38
CA MET A 80 -5.52 -6.25 3.90
C MET A 80 -5.62 -6.01 5.41
N VAL A 81 -6.79 -5.63 5.94
CA VAL A 81 -7.02 -5.52 7.39
C VAL A 81 -6.71 -6.84 8.10
N TYR A 82 -7.16 -7.97 7.54
CA TYR A 82 -6.89 -9.28 8.10
C TYR A 82 -5.38 -9.63 8.06
N VAL A 83 -4.70 -9.35 6.94
CA VAL A 83 -3.26 -9.56 6.79
C VAL A 83 -2.48 -8.73 7.79
N VAL A 84 -2.82 -7.45 7.96
CA VAL A 84 -2.17 -6.57 8.95
C VAL A 84 -2.40 -7.11 10.37
N ALA A 85 -3.60 -7.60 10.69
CA ALA A 85 -3.87 -8.22 11.99
C ALA A 85 -3.01 -9.48 12.24
N LEU A 86 -2.82 -10.32 11.21
CA LEU A 86 -1.93 -11.48 11.30
C LEU A 86 -0.47 -11.07 11.49
N VAL A 87 -0.01 -10.03 10.79
CA VAL A 87 1.36 -9.53 10.94
C VAL A 87 1.56 -8.94 12.34
N VAL A 88 0.58 -8.22 12.86
CA VAL A 88 0.57 -7.74 14.25
C VAL A 88 0.64 -8.94 15.22
N ASP A 89 -0.25 -9.93 15.13
CA ASP A 89 -0.18 -11.15 15.94
C ASP A 89 1.18 -11.87 15.83
N ALA A 90 1.76 -11.91 14.63
CA ALA A 90 3.05 -12.53 14.38
C ALA A 90 4.22 -11.75 15.03
N LEU A 91 4.16 -10.41 15.05
CA LEU A 91 5.18 -9.54 15.63
C LEU A 91 5.09 -9.42 17.15
N ALA A 92 3.93 -9.70 17.74
CA ALA A 92 3.70 -9.60 19.19
C ALA A 92 4.81 -10.21 20.06
N PRO A 93 5.25 -11.47 19.86
CA PRO A 93 6.28 -12.08 20.72
C PRO A 93 7.66 -11.45 20.51
N THR A 94 7.96 -10.98 19.30
CA THR A 94 9.23 -10.31 18.98
C THR A 94 9.41 -9.02 19.79
N PHE A 95 8.29 -8.34 20.10
CA PHE A 95 8.27 -7.13 20.92
C PHE A 95 7.92 -7.38 22.40
N GLY A 96 7.85 -8.65 22.85
CA GLY A 96 7.55 -9.01 24.24
C GLY A 96 6.06 -8.89 24.63
N GLY A 97 5.17 -8.85 23.64
CA GLY A 97 3.72 -8.93 23.84
C GLY A 97 3.19 -10.36 23.78
N MET A 98 1.91 -10.52 24.13
CA MET A 98 1.19 -11.79 24.01
C MET A 98 0.53 -11.92 22.64
N ARG A 99 0.67 -13.09 22.03
CA ARG A 99 -0.10 -13.48 20.84
C ARG A 99 -1.56 -13.70 21.21
N ASP A 100 -2.43 -12.98 20.54
CA ASP A 100 -3.88 -13.15 20.64
C ASP A 100 -4.48 -12.58 19.35
N LYS A 101 -4.85 -13.47 18.44
CA LYS A 101 -5.42 -13.11 17.12
C LYS A 101 -6.64 -12.22 17.26
N LEU A 102 -7.47 -12.46 18.27
CA LEU A 102 -8.70 -11.73 18.49
C LEU A 102 -8.39 -10.28 18.91
N ARG A 103 -7.40 -10.10 19.80
CA ARG A 103 -6.94 -8.78 20.21
C ARG A 103 -6.19 -8.03 19.11
N ALA A 104 -5.33 -8.71 18.35
CA ALA A 104 -4.64 -8.14 17.21
C ALA A 104 -5.63 -7.64 16.15
N LEU A 105 -6.66 -8.44 15.88
CA LEU A 105 -7.72 -8.10 14.93
C LEU A 105 -8.56 -6.92 15.44
N LYS A 106 -8.96 -6.90 16.72
CA LYS A 106 -9.61 -5.73 17.32
C LYS A 106 -8.75 -4.47 17.16
N LEU A 107 -7.46 -4.55 17.49
CA LEU A 107 -6.53 -3.44 17.37
C LEU A 107 -6.48 -2.88 15.94
N VAL A 108 -6.37 -3.74 14.93
CA VAL A 108 -6.32 -3.30 13.53
C VAL A 108 -7.66 -2.76 13.05
N VAL A 109 -8.77 -3.40 13.38
CA VAL A 109 -10.12 -2.94 13.02
C VAL A 109 -10.40 -1.56 13.63
N TYR A 110 -10.16 -1.38 14.93
CA TYR A 110 -10.41 -0.10 15.61
C TYR A 110 -9.34 0.96 15.32
N GLY A 111 -8.09 0.56 15.10
CA GLY A 111 -7.01 1.48 14.74
C GLY A 111 -7.17 2.04 13.33
N SER A 112 -7.63 1.20 12.39
CA SER A 112 -7.92 1.60 11.01
C SER A 112 -9.23 2.39 10.86
N THR A 113 -10.06 2.47 11.89
CA THR A 113 -11.29 3.28 11.89
C THR A 113 -11.02 4.74 11.47
N ALA A 114 -9.95 5.34 11.97
CA ALA A 114 -9.58 6.71 11.58
C ALA A 114 -9.26 6.82 10.09
N ALA A 115 -8.52 5.86 9.54
CA ALA A 115 -8.21 5.83 8.12
C ALA A 115 -9.47 5.58 7.26
N MET A 116 -10.39 4.71 7.71
CA MET A 116 -11.65 4.44 7.00
C MET A 116 -12.59 5.65 6.98
N VAL A 117 -12.74 6.32 8.12
CA VAL A 117 -13.51 7.58 8.21
C VAL A 117 -12.82 8.68 7.41
N GLY A 118 -11.49 8.74 7.45
CA GLY A 118 -10.66 9.60 6.61
C GLY A 118 -10.90 9.40 5.11
N GLY A 119 -11.21 8.17 4.70
CA GLY A 119 -11.57 7.81 3.33
C GLY A 119 -12.83 8.51 2.80
N ILE A 120 -13.71 9.02 3.67
CA ILE A 120 -14.84 9.86 3.23
C ILE A 120 -14.35 11.11 2.52
N PHE A 121 -13.23 11.69 2.97
CA PHE A 121 -12.67 12.90 2.36
C PHE A 121 -12.08 12.64 0.96
N SER A 122 -11.89 11.38 0.58
CA SER A 122 -11.50 11.00 -0.78
C SER A 122 -12.57 11.32 -1.83
N LEU A 123 -13.79 11.67 -1.41
CA LEU A 123 -14.86 12.17 -2.30
C LEU A 123 -14.41 13.42 -3.07
N LEU A 124 -13.63 14.30 -2.44
CA LEU A 124 -13.15 15.56 -3.01
C LEU A 124 -11.62 15.58 -2.98
N PRO A 125 -10.94 15.64 -4.14
CA PRO A 125 -9.47 15.68 -4.19
C PRO A 125 -8.85 16.80 -3.34
N ALA A 126 -9.52 17.95 -3.23
CA ALA A 126 -9.09 19.07 -2.38
C ALA A 126 -9.12 18.75 -0.87
N LEU A 127 -9.97 17.82 -0.44
CA LEU A 127 -10.12 17.39 0.96
C LEU A 127 -9.28 16.15 1.28
N SER A 128 -8.61 15.54 0.29
CA SER A 128 -7.74 14.37 0.47
C SER A 128 -6.66 14.58 1.53
N ILE A 129 -6.22 15.83 1.74
CA ILE A 129 -5.27 16.19 2.80
C ILE A 129 -5.80 15.87 4.20
N LEU A 130 -7.12 15.99 4.43
CA LEU A 130 -7.75 15.56 5.68
C LEU A 130 -7.76 14.03 5.81
N GLY A 131 -7.92 13.32 4.69
CA GLY A 131 -7.75 11.87 4.64
C GLY A 131 -6.33 11.44 5.04
N LEU A 132 -5.31 12.18 4.61
CA LEU A 132 -3.93 11.95 5.00
C LEU A 132 -3.71 12.22 6.49
N VAL A 133 -4.26 13.30 7.03
CA VAL A 133 -4.23 13.60 8.47
C VAL A 133 -4.93 12.50 9.28
N ALA A 134 -6.07 12.00 8.81
CA ALA A 134 -6.78 10.89 9.44
C ALA A 134 -5.99 9.57 9.39
N ALA A 135 -5.25 9.32 8.30
CA ALA A 135 -4.33 8.20 8.20
C ALA A 135 -3.15 8.32 9.17
N LEU A 136 -2.59 9.51 9.35
CA LEU A 136 -1.58 9.78 10.38
C LEU A 136 -2.16 9.59 11.79
N TYR A 137 -3.41 9.99 12.02
CA TYR A 137 -4.10 9.77 13.29
C TYR A 137 -4.33 8.28 13.58
N SER A 138 -4.52 7.45 12.55
CA SER A 138 -4.58 5.99 12.69
C SER A 138 -3.30 5.42 13.33
N ILE A 139 -2.12 5.96 12.98
CA ILE A 139 -0.83 5.56 13.58
C ILE A 139 -0.82 5.89 15.08
N TYR A 140 -1.36 7.05 15.48
CA TYR A 140 -1.49 7.44 16.88
C TYR A 140 -2.47 6.52 17.65
N LEU A 141 -3.58 6.12 17.01
CA LEU A 141 -4.50 5.12 17.56
C LEU A 141 -3.81 3.78 17.80
N PHE A 142 -3.01 3.31 16.84
CA PHE A 142 -2.19 2.11 17.00
C PHE A 142 -1.24 2.24 18.18
N TYR A 143 -0.58 3.40 18.34
CA TYR A 143 0.30 3.67 19.47
C TYR A 143 -0.38 3.50 20.84
N LEU A 144 -1.61 3.98 20.97
CA LEU A 144 -2.36 3.84 22.22
C LEU A 144 -2.94 2.43 22.43
N GLY A 145 -3.37 1.76 21.35
CA GLY A 145 -4.02 0.45 21.45
C GLY A 145 -3.06 -0.73 21.63
N LEU A 146 -1.86 -0.63 21.06
CA LEU A 146 -0.86 -1.70 21.10
C LEU A 146 -0.48 -2.17 22.51
N PRO A 147 -0.05 -1.29 23.44
CA PRO A 147 0.34 -1.70 24.78
C PRO A 147 -0.86 -2.22 25.59
N VAL A 148 -2.08 -1.74 25.30
CA VAL A 148 -3.30 -2.13 26.00
C VAL A 148 -3.77 -3.53 25.59
N LEU A 149 -3.81 -3.82 24.28
CA LEU A 149 -4.32 -5.09 23.76
C LEU A 149 -3.27 -6.20 23.72
N MET A 150 -2.06 -5.89 23.23
CA MET A 150 -0.99 -6.88 23.05
C MET A 150 -0.11 -7.05 24.30
N ARG A 151 -0.34 -6.23 25.34
CA ARG A 151 0.44 -6.21 26.60
C ARG A 151 1.95 -6.09 26.37
N CYS A 152 2.36 -5.38 25.32
CA CYS A 152 3.78 -5.13 25.06
C CYS A 152 4.35 -4.12 26.08
N PRO A 153 5.60 -4.28 26.54
CA PRO A 153 6.28 -3.29 27.36
C PRO A 153 6.37 -1.95 26.62
N GLN A 154 6.09 -0.84 27.31
CA GLN A 154 6.04 0.51 26.71
C GLN A 154 7.33 0.90 25.97
N ASP A 155 8.47 0.41 26.44
CA ASP A 155 9.79 0.62 25.83
C ASP A 155 9.85 0.11 24.38
N LYS A 156 9.21 -1.04 24.11
CA LYS A 156 9.14 -1.65 22.78
C LYS A 156 7.89 -1.26 21.98
N ALA A 157 6.91 -0.64 22.63
CA ALA A 157 5.67 -0.24 21.99
C ALA A 157 5.91 0.80 20.88
N VAL A 158 6.82 1.76 21.09
CA VAL A 158 7.18 2.76 20.07
C VAL A 158 7.72 2.08 18.80
N ALA A 159 8.72 1.20 18.94
CA ALA A 159 9.31 0.48 17.80
C ALA A 159 8.28 -0.38 17.07
N TYR A 160 7.42 -1.07 17.82
CA TYR A 160 6.38 -1.91 17.24
C TYR A 160 5.32 -1.07 16.48
N THR A 161 4.95 0.09 17.01
CA THR A 161 4.01 1.00 16.34
C THR A 161 4.61 1.65 15.09
N ALA A 162 5.91 1.91 15.08
CA ALA A 162 6.61 2.37 13.88
C ALA A 162 6.53 1.30 12.77
N VAL A 163 6.78 0.03 13.11
CA VAL A 163 6.66 -1.09 12.16
C VAL A 163 5.22 -1.24 11.66
N VAL A 164 4.22 -1.23 12.56
CA VAL A 164 2.81 -1.32 12.18
C VAL A 164 2.36 -0.10 11.37
N GLY A 165 2.86 1.09 11.69
CA GLY A 165 2.61 2.31 10.93
C GLY A 165 3.16 2.22 9.51
N VAL A 166 4.40 1.77 9.34
CA VAL A 166 4.99 1.53 8.02
C VAL A 166 4.19 0.49 7.23
N ILE A 167 3.81 -0.63 7.86
CA ILE A 167 2.97 -1.65 7.22
C ILE A 167 1.61 -1.07 6.81
N SER A 168 1.01 -0.22 7.64
CA SER A 168 -0.28 0.42 7.34
C SER A 168 -0.18 1.41 6.18
N ILE A 169 0.92 2.16 6.10
CA ILE A 169 1.21 3.06 4.96
C ILE A 169 1.39 2.23 3.68
N VAL A 170 2.19 1.16 3.74
CA VAL A 170 2.39 0.24 2.60
C VAL A 170 1.06 -0.39 2.19
N ALA A 171 0.24 -0.84 3.14
CA ALA A 171 -1.08 -1.38 2.85
C ALA A 171 -1.99 -0.36 2.15
N GLY A 172 -2.00 0.89 2.63
CA GLY A 172 -2.73 1.99 2.01
C GLY A 172 -2.24 2.30 0.59
N LEU A 173 -0.92 2.32 0.37
CA LEU A 173 -0.32 2.50 -0.95
C LEU A 173 -0.65 1.35 -1.90
N VAL A 174 -0.60 0.11 -1.43
CA VAL A 174 -0.95 -1.07 -2.22
C VAL A 174 -2.42 -1.04 -2.63
N VAL A 175 -3.33 -0.74 -1.71
CA VAL A 175 -4.76 -0.59 -2.03
C VAL A 175 -4.97 0.56 -3.01
N GLY A 176 -4.30 1.70 -2.80
CA GLY A 176 -4.35 2.85 -3.71
C GLY A 176 -3.83 2.53 -5.11
N ALA A 177 -2.68 1.85 -5.21
CA ALA A 177 -2.05 1.47 -6.47
C ALA A 177 -2.86 0.42 -7.23
N LEU A 178 -3.41 -0.58 -6.54
CA LEU A 178 -4.28 -1.59 -7.16
C LEU A 178 -5.59 -0.96 -7.65
N THR A 179 -6.16 -0.04 -6.89
CA THR A 179 -7.34 0.72 -7.33
C THR A 179 -7.01 1.60 -8.55
N ALA A 180 -5.85 2.27 -8.54
CA ALA A 180 -5.35 3.06 -9.67
C ALA A 180 -5.13 2.23 -10.93
N ALA A 181 -4.58 1.02 -10.79
CA ALA A 181 -4.36 0.10 -11.90
C ALA A 181 -5.67 -0.35 -12.58
N THR A 182 -6.78 -0.39 -11.84
CA THR A 182 -8.10 -0.73 -12.40
C THR A 182 -8.79 0.42 -13.13
N LEU A 183 -8.29 1.66 -13.02
CA LEU A 183 -8.90 2.84 -13.63
C LEU A 183 -8.30 3.10 -15.04
N PRO A 184 -9.12 3.09 -16.12
CA PRO A 184 -8.65 3.33 -17.49
C PRO A 184 -7.96 4.70 -17.65
N ALA A 185 -8.41 5.71 -16.90
CA ALA A 185 -7.91 7.09 -16.97
C ALA A 185 -6.53 7.31 -16.31
N MET A 186 -5.95 6.30 -15.63
CA MET A 186 -4.65 6.40 -14.96
C MET A 186 -3.49 5.73 -15.68
N HIS A 187 -3.71 5.05 -16.81
CA HIS A 187 -2.62 4.60 -17.67
C HIS A 187 -1.75 5.78 -18.19
N GLY A 188 -2.26 7.02 -18.12
CA GLY A 188 -1.50 8.25 -18.46
C GLY A 188 -1.08 9.15 -17.30
N ARG A 189 -1.52 8.93 -16.05
CA ARG A 189 -1.22 9.82 -14.90
C ARG A 189 -0.17 9.27 -13.92
N GLY A 190 0.29 8.03 -14.10
CA GLY A 190 1.48 7.52 -13.43
C GLY A 190 2.75 8.35 -13.72
N ALA A 191 2.73 9.13 -14.82
CA ALA A 191 3.84 9.99 -15.23
C ALA A 191 4.05 11.24 -14.36
N MET A 192 3.11 11.64 -13.50
CA MET A 192 3.27 12.87 -12.69
C MET A 192 3.85 12.64 -11.28
N TRP A 193 3.88 11.39 -10.81
CA TRP A 193 4.45 11.05 -9.50
C TRP A 193 5.29 9.77 -9.58
N GLY A 194 6.37 9.82 -10.38
CA GLY A 194 7.54 8.97 -10.20
C GLY A 194 7.38 7.45 -10.39
N GLY A 195 6.36 6.98 -11.11
CA GLY A 195 6.27 5.59 -11.56
C GLY A 195 6.75 5.49 -13.00
N ALA A 196 7.73 4.62 -13.28
CA ALA A 196 8.16 4.33 -14.65
C ALA A 196 6.93 3.97 -15.52
N PRO A 197 6.72 4.64 -16.67
CA PRO A 197 5.56 4.39 -17.50
C PRO A 197 5.74 3.04 -18.20
N SER A 198 4.93 2.07 -17.80
CA SER A 198 4.73 0.82 -18.51
C SER A 198 3.53 0.92 -19.46
N ASP A 199 3.45 2.00 -20.25
CA ASP A 199 2.50 2.01 -21.37
C ASP A 199 3.07 2.63 -22.64
N THR A 200 2.92 1.84 -23.69
CA THR A 200 3.79 1.77 -24.84
C THR A 200 3.08 2.40 -26.03
N THR A 201 2.95 3.72 -26.07
CA THR A 201 2.83 4.52 -27.31
C THR A 201 2.70 6.01 -27.00
N VAL A 202 3.74 6.78 -27.28
CA VAL A 202 3.69 8.24 -27.22
C VAL A 202 3.29 8.75 -28.60
N ARG A 203 2.07 9.30 -28.73
CA ARG A 203 1.60 10.00 -29.94
C ARG A 203 1.86 11.50 -29.79
N ILE A 204 2.79 12.04 -30.56
CA ILE A 204 3.03 13.49 -30.65
C ILE A 204 2.49 13.94 -32.00
N GLY A 205 1.37 14.68 -32.01
CA GLY A 205 0.81 15.25 -33.23
C GLY A 205 1.50 16.57 -33.58
N THR A 206 2.17 16.64 -34.73
CA THR A 206 2.57 17.90 -35.36
C THR A 206 1.74 18.15 -36.63
N PRO A 207 1.51 19.42 -37.03
CA PRO A 207 0.51 19.80 -38.06
C PRO A 207 0.78 19.31 -39.50
N LYS A 208 1.76 18.44 -39.75
CA LYS A 208 2.11 17.92 -41.09
C LYS A 208 2.38 16.40 -41.13
N GLY A 209 1.68 15.62 -40.31
CA GLY A 209 1.57 14.16 -40.48
C GLY A 209 2.09 13.35 -39.29
N ASP A 210 1.35 12.30 -38.93
CA ASP A 210 1.65 11.39 -37.81
C ASP A 210 2.93 10.59 -38.04
N VAL A 211 3.98 10.88 -37.27
CA VAL A 211 5.16 10.02 -37.17
C VAL A 211 4.97 9.08 -35.99
N THR A 212 4.68 7.81 -36.32
CA THR A 212 4.53 6.75 -35.32
C THR A 212 5.92 6.19 -34.99
N ILE A 213 6.39 6.41 -33.77
CA ILE A 213 7.64 5.80 -33.28
C ILE A 213 7.29 4.43 -32.68
N ASP A 214 7.47 3.38 -33.47
CA ASP A 214 7.31 1.98 -33.03
C ASP A 214 8.48 1.56 -32.14
N THR A 215 8.23 1.54 -30.83
CA THR A 215 9.17 1.08 -29.79
C THR A 215 9.54 -0.41 -29.91
N ALA A 216 8.81 -1.20 -30.69
CA ALA A 216 9.19 -2.57 -31.04
C ALA A 216 10.56 -2.63 -31.75
N LYS A 217 10.83 -1.67 -32.63
CA LYS A 217 12.13 -1.58 -33.33
C LYS A 217 13.27 -1.14 -32.40
N MET A 218 12.97 -0.30 -31.41
CA MET A 218 13.96 0.06 -30.38
C MET A 218 14.25 -1.11 -29.42
N GLN A 219 13.25 -1.94 -29.10
CA GLN A 219 13.47 -3.13 -28.28
C GLN A 219 14.27 -4.21 -29.02
N GLU A 220 14.04 -4.38 -30.32
CA GLU A 220 14.90 -5.23 -31.16
C GLU A 220 16.32 -4.68 -31.24
N PHE A 221 16.48 -3.37 -31.39
CA PHE A 221 17.79 -2.72 -31.40
C PHE A 221 18.50 -2.82 -30.04
N ALA A 222 17.77 -2.70 -28.93
CA ALA A 222 18.29 -2.88 -27.59
C ALA A 222 18.74 -4.33 -27.34
N LYS A 223 17.94 -5.32 -27.76
CA LYS A 223 18.34 -6.74 -27.71
C LYS A 223 19.54 -7.03 -28.61
N GLN A 224 19.65 -6.39 -29.77
CA GLN A 224 20.83 -6.51 -30.62
C GLN A 224 22.06 -5.87 -29.96
N MET A 225 21.93 -4.69 -29.36
CA MET A 225 23.04 -4.06 -28.62
C MET A 225 23.43 -4.84 -27.37
N GLU A 226 22.49 -5.44 -26.66
CA GLU A 226 22.76 -6.29 -25.50
C GLU A 226 23.46 -7.59 -25.91
N ALA A 227 23.02 -8.25 -26.99
CA ALA A 227 23.72 -9.42 -27.54
C ALA A 227 25.12 -9.10 -28.08
N VAL A 228 25.32 -7.90 -28.64
CA VAL A 228 26.64 -7.42 -29.07
C VAL A 228 27.52 -7.08 -27.86
N GLY A 229 26.96 -6.47 -26.82
CA GLY A 229 27.63 -6.19 -25.56
C GLY A 229 28.06 -7.45 -24.82
N GLU A 230 27.19 -8.46 -24.77
CA GLU A 230 27.47 -9.76 -24.14
C GLU A 230 28.54 -10.54 -24.92
N ARG A 231 28.56 -10.45 -26.26
CA ARG A 231 29.63 -11.01 -27.11
C ARG A 231 30.95 -10.27 -26.92
N ALA A 232 30.94 -8.94 -26.81
CA ALA A 232 32.12 -8.14 -26.52
C ALA A 232 32.68 -8.43 -25.12
N GLN A 233 31.80 -8.62 -24.13
CA GLN A 233 32.18 -8.95 -22.75
C GLN A 233 32.70 -10.38 -22.64
N LYS A 234 32.07 -11.36 -23.30
CA LYS A 234 32.59 -12.73 -23.40
C LYS A 234 33.95 -12.78 -24.10
N ALA A 235 34.14 -12.02 -25.18
CA ALA A 235 35.43 -11.90 -25.86
C ALA A 235 36.52 -11.27 -24.97
N ALA A 236 36.17 -10.25 -24.18
CA ALA A 236 37.06 -9.62 -23.21
C ALA A 236 37.41 -10.57 -22.04
N VAL A 237 36.47 -11.40 -21.58
CA VAL A 237 36.69 -12.40 -20.52
C VAL A 237 37.53 -13.58 -21.02
N THR A 238 37.38 -14.01 -22.27
CA THR A 238 38.25 -15.05 -22.87
C THR A 238 39.66 -14.56 -23.20
N GLY A 239 39.88 -13.24 -23.26
CA GLY A 239 41.20 -12.64 -23.50
C GLY A 239 42.08 -12.55 -22.24
N ILE A 240 41.53 -12.80 -21.06
CA ILE A 240 42.28 -12.85 -19.80
C ILE A 240 42.49 -14.31 -19.44
N ASP A 241 43.50 -14.90 -20.08
CA ASP A 241 43.96 -16.26 -19.81
C ASP A 241 44.39 -16.37 -18.34
N ALA A 242 43.66 -17.15 -17.55
CA ALA A 242 43.90 -17.36 -16.12
C ALA A 242 45.32 -17.89 -15.83
N ALA A 243 45.98 -18.49 -16.82
CA ALA A 243 47.37 -18.92 -16.74
C ALA A 243 48.38 -17.75 -16.64
N LYS A 244 48.05 -16.56 -17.14
CA LYS A 244 48.93 -15.37 -17.07
C LYS A 244 48.85 -14.62 -15.74
N LEU A 245 47.71 -14.70 -15.06
CA LEU A 245 47.52 -14.13 -13.72
C LEU A 245 48.26 -14.92 -12.64
N GLU A 246 48.34 -16.25 -12.77
CA GLU A 246 49.06 -17.08 -11.80
C GLU A 246 50.59 -16.92 -11.87
N ALA A 247 51.12 -16.58 -13.05
CA ALA A 247 52.55 -16.29 -13.25
C ALA A 247 53.00 -14.94 -12.66
N LEU A 248 52.08 -13.97 -12.51
CA LEU A 248 52.38 -12.63 -11.98
C LEU A 248 52.28 -12.52 -10.46
N VAL A 249 51.62 -13.46 -9.77
CA VAL A 249 51.41 -13.42 -8.31
C VAL A 249 52.53 -14.15 -7.53
N ARG A 250 53.26 -15.09 -8.15
CA ARG A 250 54.34 -15.84 -7.47
C ARG A 250 55.59 -15.06 -7.02
N PRO A 251 56.02 -13.93 -7.61
CA PRO A 251 57.20 -13.23 -7.09
C PRO A 251 56.94 -12.41 -5.82
N ALA A 252 55.68 -12.20 -5.41
CA ALA A 252 55.35 -11.27 -4.32
C ALA A 252 55.15 -11.92 -2.94
N VAL A 253 55.39 -13.23 -2.78
CA VAL A 253 55.18 -13.95 -1.49
C VAL A 253 56.45 -14.62 -0.95
N LYS A 254 57.63 -14.31 -1.50
CA LYS A 254 58.91 -14.62 -0.85
C LYS A 254 59.89 -13.46 -1.00
N GLN A 255 59.76 -12.48 -0.10
CA GLN A 255 60.85 -11.91 0.69
C GLN A 255 60.28 -11.06 1.82
#